data_AF-A0A485D0Q8-F1
#
_entry.id   AF-A0A485D0Q8-F1
#
_cell.length_a   1.000
_cell.length_b   1.000
_cell.length_c   1.000
_cell.angle_alpha   90.00
_cell.angle_beta   90.00
_cell.angle_gamma   90.00
#
_symmetry.space_group_name_H-M   'P 1'
#
loop_
_entity.id
_entity.type
_entity.pdbx_description
1 polymer ?
#
loop_
_entity_poly.entity_id
_entity_poly.type
_entity_poly.pdbx_seq_one_letter_code
_entity_poly.pdbx_strand_id
1 'polypeptide(L)'
;MALDFSNVMTGHYGQMIIDGTVVTLELALGAWLLAMFIALVLVMIRLSNKRFAQLLVAAYVSYHRNVPTLIQLMMWYFAIPTLLPESLQMWVNEMNAEFLFSLVALGLCQAAYFSEDIRSGLRAIPAGQNEAARALGMGYLRAMRLVILPQGIRNALPSVINHTVLLFKNTSLAMVIGVAELTYVTRDIENQTFRTFEAYTVATGRLPGLLFAADGDGGAAGPPLSARVCEVICMFDFFTILHDNGLLLLMGQYPDGPLGGVLCTLLVSLLAVLFAFPVGVLLCLARLSPWRWLSWPGNLLDLSAARYPADDGGVLDLFLRAAADWPQHQRLQHHAVYADYLREHLYR
;
A
#
# COMPACT_ATOMS: atom_id res chain seq x y z
N MET A 1 27.63 20.79 -16.36
CA MET A 1 26.29 21.21 -16.83
C MET A 1 25.60 21.85 -15.64
N ALA A 2 25.22 23.14 -15.73
CA ALA A 2 24.53 23.82 -14.64
C ALA A 2 23.07 23.34 -14.59
N LEU A 3 22.54 23.12 -13.38
CA LEU A 3 21.13 22.78 -13.18
C LEU A 3 20.26 23.96 -13.61
N ASP A 4 19.38 23.73 -14.58
CA ASP A 4 18.46 24.73 -15.13
C ASP A 4 17.04 24.19 -15.20
N PHE A 5 16.32 24.36 -14.10
CA PHE A 5 14.93 23.93 -13.94
C PHE A 5 13.94 24.82 -14.70
N SER A 6 14.35 25.97 -15.23
CA SER A 6 13.43 26.93 -15.87
C SER A 6 12.81 26.35 -17.14
N ASN A 7 13.61 25.63 -17.92
CA ASN A 7 13.18 24.98 -19.15
C ASN A 7 12.19 23.83 -18.91
N VAL A 8 12.31 23.10 -17.79
CA VAL A 8 11.41 21.99 -17.45
C VAL A 8 10.13 22.50 -16.74
N MET A 9 10.24 23.54 -15.91
CA MET A 9 9.10 24.06 -15.16
C MET A 9 8.17 24.96 -15.98
N THR A 10 8.66 25.60 -17.04
CA THR A 10 7.90 26.58 -17.82
C THR A 10 7.58 26.10 -19.24
N GLY A 11 6.55 26.68 -19.86
CA GLY A 11 6.17 26.35 -21.25
C GLY A 11 5.50 24.98 -21.41
N HIS A 12 5.80 24.31 -22.53
CA HIS A 12 5.16 23.06 -22.95
C HIS A 12 5.42 21.90 -21.99
N TYR A 13 6.66 21.70 -21.54
CA TYR A 13 7.03 20.63 -20.61
C TYR A 13 6.36 20.76 -19.24
N GLY A 14 6.20 22.00 -18.77
CA GLY A 14 5.43 22.29 -17.58
C GLY A 14 3.97 21.84 -17.71
N GLN A 15 3.32 22.09 -18.86
CA GLN A 15 1.95 21.65 -19.07
C GLN A 15 1.84 20.12 -19.14
N MET A 16 2.77 19.46 -19.85
CA MET A 16 2.79 18.00 -19.94
C MET A 16 2.86 17.36 -18.55
N ILE A 17 3.71 17.85 -17.64
CA ILE A 17 3.82 17.31 -16.27
C ILE A 17 2.49 17.45 -15.51
N ILE A 18 1.77 18.56 -15.71
CA ILE A 18 0.45 18.77 -15.09
C ILE A 18 -0.55 17.77 -15.66
N ASP A 19 -0.61 17.63 -16.98
CA ASP A 19 -1.54 16.72 -17.65
C ASP A 19 -1.26 15.26 -17.23
N GLY A 20 0.01 14.84 -17.23
CA GLY A 20 0.41 13.52 -16.74
C GLY A 20 0.07 13.30 -15.27
N THR A 21 0.21 14.32 -14.42
CA THR A 21 -0.22 14.26 -13.01
C THR A 21 -1.72 14.05 -12.89
N VAL A 22 -2.52 14.76 -13.69
CA VAL A 22 -3.99 14.61 -13.70
C VAL A 22 -4.35 13.18 -14.11
N VAL A 23 -3.77 12.66 -15.19
CA VAL A 23 -4.01 11.29 -15.65
C VAL A 23 -3.62 10.26 -14.57
N THR A 24 -2.49 10.45 -13.87
CA THR A 24 -2.10 9.59 -12.75
C THR A 24 -3.16 9.59 -11.64
N LEU A 25 -3.69 10.77 -11.28
CA LEU A 25 -4.71 10.90 -10.23
C LEU A 25 -6.05 10.29 -10.66
N GLU A 26 -6.48 10.51 -11.90
CA GLU A 26 -7.68 9.91 -12.48
C GLU A 26 -7.58 8.39 -12.51
N LEU A 27 -6.43 7.86 -12.94
CA LEU A 27 -6.18 6.43 -12.99
C LEU A 27 -6.15 5.83 -11.58
N ALA A 28 -5.46 6.46 -10.64
CA ALA A 28 -5.39 6.02 -9.25
C ALA A 28 -6.77 6.03 -8.58
N LEU A 29 -7.53 7.11 -8.72
CA LEU A 29 -8.86 7.24 -8.13
C LEU A 29 -9.86 6.29 -8.79
N GLY A 30 -9.87 6.21 -10.12
CA GLY A 30 -10.74 5.32 -10.88
C GLY A 30 -10.50 3.85 -10.56
N ALA A 31 -9.24 3.41 -10.56
CA ALA A 31 -8.86 2.06 -10.18
C ALA A 31 -9.17 1.78 -8.70
N TRP A 32 -9.00 2.76 -7.80
CA TRP A 32 -9.32 2.62 -6.38
C TRP A 32 -10.82 2.42 -6.15
N LEU A 33 -11.66 3.23 -6.80
CA LEU A 33 -13.12 3.13 -6.70
C LEU A 33 -13.61 1.77 -7.22
N LEU A 34 -13.09 1.35 -8.38
CA LEU A 34 -13.39 0.03 -8.95
C LEU A 34 -12.94 -1.09 -8.00
N ALA A 35 -11.71 -1.00 -7.47
CA ALA A 35 -11.15 -1.98 -6.56
C ALA A 35 -11.95 -2.10 -5.27
N MET A 36 -12.33 -0.97 -4.66
CA MET A 36 -13.10 -0.93 -3.41
C MET A 36 -14.50 -1.51 -3.61
N PHE A 37 -15.17 -1.16 -4.71
CA PHE A 37 -16.47 -1.72 -5.07
C PHE A 37 -16.40 -3.24 -5.21
N ILE A 38 -15.45 -3.75 -6.01
CA ILE A 38 -15.29 -5.18 -6.22
C ILE A 38 -14.89 -5.88 -4.92
N ALA A 39 -13.99 -5.31 -4.13
CA ALA A 39 -13.57 -5.87 -2.84
C ALA A 39 -14.75 -6.03 -1.86
N LEU A 40 -15.63 -5.03 -1.76
CA LEU A 40 -16.86 -5.12 -0.97
C LEU A 40 -17.75 -6.27 -1.44
N VAL A 41 -17.95 -6.41 -2.75
CA VAL A 41 -18.71 -7.53 -3.33
C VAL A 41 -18.07 -8.87 -2.98
N LEU A 42 -16.75 -9.02 -3.15
CA LEU A 42 -16.03 -10.25 -2.84
C LEU A 42 -16.10 -10.61 -1.34
N VAL A 43 -16.03 -9.61 -0.45
CA VAL A 43 -16.19 -9.81 1.00
C VAL A 43 -17.62 -10.26 1.31
N MET A 44 -18.65 -9.62 0.73
CA MET A 44 -20.04 -10.04 0.92
C MET A 44 -20.28 -11.48 0.44
N ILE A 45 -19.73 -11.87 -0.71
CA ILE A 45 -19.81 -13.24 -1.22
C ILE A 45 -19.13 -14.21 -0.26
N ARG A 46 -17.97 -13.86 0.30
CA ARG A 46 -17.25 -14.68 1.31
C ARG A 46 -17.98 -14.80 2.64
N LEU A 47 -18.84 -13.85 3.00
CA LEU A 47 -19.73 -13.97 4.16
C LEU A 47 -20.88 -14.96 3.92
N SER A 48 -21.14 -15.35 2.67
CA SER A 48 -22.11 -16.40 2.38
C SER A 48 -21.56 -17.79 2.77
N ASN A 49 -22.43 -18.66 3.30
CA ASN A 49 -22.03 -19.99 3.76
C ASN A 49 -21.87 -21.01 2.61
N LYS A 50 -21.86 -20.55 1.35
CA LYS A 50 -21.78 -21.41 0.15
C LYS A 50 -20.32 -21.73 -0.18
N ARG A 51 -19.92 -22.99 -0.02
CA ARG A 51 -18.54 -23.46 -0.30
C ARG A 51 -18.06 -23.11 -1.70
N PHE A 52 -18.92 -23.26 -2.71
CA PHE A 52 -18.57 -22.94 -4.10
C PHE A 52 -18.28 -21.44 -4.31
N ALA A 53 -19.08 -20.56 -3.70
CA ALA A 53 -18.86 -19.13 -3.79
C ALA A 53 -17.54 -18.72 -3.11
N GLN A 54 -17.22 -19.31 -1.97
CA GLN A 54 -15.94 -19.10 -1.28
C GLN A 54 -14.75 -19.58 -2.12
N LEU A 55 -14.89 -20.72 -2.80
CA LEU A 55 -13.87 -21.25 -3.71
C LEU A 55 -13.62 -20.31 -4.89
N LEU A 56 -14.67 -19.78 -5.53
CA LEU A 56 -14.52 -18.84 -6.64
C LEU A 56 -13.77 -17.56 -6.22
N VAL A 57 -14.13 -16.98 -5.07
CA VAL A 57 -13.41 -15.80 -4.56
C VAL A 57 -11.98 -16.17 -4.15
N ALA A 58 -11.75 -17.36 -3.58
CA ALA A 58 -10.40 -17.82 -3.28
C ALA A 58 -9.55 -17.97 -4.55
N ALA A 59 -10.09 -18.54 -5.62
CA ALA A 59 -9.41 -18.65 -6.91
C ALA A 59 -9.08 -17.27 -7.51
N TYR A 60 -10.06 -16.36 -7.54
CA TYR A 60 -9.85 -14.98 -7.99
C TYR A 60 -8.72 -14.29 -7.22
N VAL A 61 -8.78 -14.34 -5.88
CA VAL A 61 -7.79 -13.66 -5.02
C VAL A 61 -6.41 -14.30 -5.18
N SER A 62 -6.34 -15.63 -5.23
CA SER A 62 -5.08 -16.35 -5.43
C SER A 62 -4.46 -16.03 -6.79
N TYR A 63 -5.26 -15.92 -7.85
CA TYR A 63 -4.74 -15.53 -9.16
C TYR A 63 -4.14 -14.12 -9.12
N HIS A 64 -4.92 -13.11 -8.72
CA HIS A 64 -4.49 -11.71 -8.78
C HIS A 64 -3.32 -11.39 -7.84
N ARG A 65 -3.19 -12.10 -6.71
CA ARG A 65 -2.09 -11.88 -5.76
C ARG A 65 -0.80 -12.62 -6.12
N ASN A 66 -0.88 -13.67 -6.95
CA ASN A 66 0.29 -14.47 -7.33
C ASN A 66 0.81 -14.12 -8.74
N VAL A 67 0.01 -13.46 -9.58
CA VAL A 67 0.44 -13.01 -10.91
C VAL A 67 0.93 -11.55 -10.81
N PRO A 68 2.14 -11.22 -11.30
CA PRO A 68 2.63 -9.84 -11.32
C PRO A 68 1.66 -8.86 -11.98
N THR A 69 1.43 -7.70 -11.35
CA THR A 69 0.50 -6.66 -11.86
C THR A 69 0.83 -6.21 -13.27
N LEU A 70 2.13 -6.08 -13.59
CA LEU A 70 2.58 -5.72 -14.94
C LEU A 70 2.10 -6.73 -16.00
N ILE A 71 2.20 -8.04 -15.71
CA ILE A 71 1.74 -9.09 -16.63
C ILE A 71 0.23 -9.01 -16.82
N GLN A 72 -0.52 -8.77 -15.74
CA GLN A 72 -1.97 -8.59 -15.84
C GLN A 72 -2.31 -7.38 -16.71
N LEU A 73 -1.61 -6.27 -16.54
CA LEU A 73 -1.80 -5.04 -17.30
C LEU A 73 -1.52 -5.26 -18.80
N MET A 74 -0.43 -5.96 -19.14
CA MET A 74 -0.14 -6.35 -20.52
C MET A 74 -1.20 -7.32 -21.07
N MET A 75 -1.67 -8.30 -20.29
CA MET A 75 -2.72 -9.22 -20.71
C MET A 75 -4.03 -8.50 -21.00
N TRP A 76 -4.44 -7.57 -20.14
CA TRP A 76 -5.66 -6.77 -20.33
C TRP A 76 -5.60 -5.90 -21.57
N TYR A 77 -4.44 -5.31 -21.87
CA TYR A 77 -4.30 -4.45 -23.05
C TYR A 77 -4.07 -5.23 -24.34
N PHE A 78 -3.19 -6.24 -24.36
CA PHE A 78 -2.82 -6.93 -25.61
C PHE A 78 -3.69 -8.15 -25.92
N ALA A 79 -4.20 -8.87 -24.92
CA ALA A 79 -4.95 -10.11 -25.16
C ALA A 79 -6.47 -9.89 -25.17
N ILE A 80 -7.03 -9.17 -24.20
CA ILE A 80 -8.49 -9.03 -24.06
C ILE A 80 -9.17 -8.38 -25.28
N PRO A 81 -8.65 -7.30 -25.90
CA PRO A 81 -9.32 -6.70 -27.06
C PRO A 81 -9.53 -7.67 -28.20
N THR A 82 -8.58 -8.60 -28.42
CA THR A 82 -8.65 -9.60 -29.49
C THR A 82 -9.78 -10.62 -29.30
N LEU A 83 -10.30 -10.74 -28.08
CA LEU A 83 -11.42 -11.60 -27.72
C LEU A 83 -12.77 -10.87 -27.77
N LEU A 84 -12.77 -9.53 -27.85
CA LEU A 84 -14.00 -8.73 -27.88
C LEU A 84 -14.60 -8.71 -29.30
N PRO A 85 -15.94 -8.65 -29.43
CA PRO A 85 -16.60 -8.35 -30.70
C PRO A 85 -16.13 -7.03 -31.31
N GLU A 86 -16.12 -6.92 -32.65
CA GLU A 86 -15.64 -5.73 -33.38
C GLU A 86 -16.31 -4.43 -32.92
N SER A 87 -17.60 -4.48 -32.59
CA SER A 87 -18.34 -3.30 -32.09
C SER A 87 -17.80 -2.77 -30.77
N LEU A 88 -17.41 -3.67 -29.86
CA LEU A 88 -16.81 -3.30 -28.58
C LEU A 88 -15.37 -2.84 -28.73
N GLN A 89 -14.61 -3.44 -29.67
CA GLN A 89 -13.25 -2.99 -29.94
C GLN A 89 -13.24 -1.55 -30.44
N MET A 90 -14.10 -1.20 -31.40
CA MET A 90 -14.22 0.17 -31.90
C MET A 90 -14.62 1.14 -30.79
N TRP A 91 -15.62 0.78 -29.98
CA TRP A 91 -16.07 1.60 -28.85
C TRP A 91 -14.96 1.86 -27.82
N VAL A 92 -14.16 0.85 -27.47
CA VAL A 92 -13.05 1.02 -26.52
C VAL A 92 -11.93 1.87 -27.13
N ASN A 93 -11.63 1.68 -28.42
CA ASN A 93 -10.60 2.47 -29.12
C ASN A 93 -10.96 3.96 -29.22
N GLU A 94 -12.25 4.30 -29.32
CA GLU A 94 -12.73 5.69 -29.29
C GLU A 94 -12.61 6.35 -27.91
N MET A 95 -12.53 5.56 -26.82
CA MET A 95 -12.60 6.02 -25.44
C MET A 95 -11.23 5.96 -24.71
N ASN A 96 -10.12 6.04 -25.45
CA ASN A 96 -8.75 5.84 -24.94
C ASN A 96 -8.56 4.44 -24.33
N ALA A 97 -8.36 3.46 -25.20
CA ALA A 97 -8.23 2.06 -24.83
C ALA A 97 -7.16 1.82 -23.75
N GLU A 98 -6.00 2.49 -23.85
CA GLU A 98 -4.87 2.34 -22.93
C GLU A 98 -5.29 2.70 -21.49
N PHE A 99 -6.02 3.81 -21.33
CA PHE A 99 -6.51 4.27 -20.04
C PHE A 99 -7.56 3.31 -19.46
N LEU A 100 -8.53 2.86 -20.27
CA LEU A 100 -9.57 1.96 -19.79
C LEU A 100 -9.01 0.59 -19.37
N PHE A 101 -8.13 0.00 -20.19
CA PHE A 101 -7.54 -1.30 -19.87
C PHE A 101 -6.59 -1.23 -18.67
N SER A 102 -5.81 -0.17 -18.50
CA SER A 102 -5.01 0.03 -17.30
C SER A 102 -5.88 0.20 -16.05
N LEU A 103 -6.97 1.00 -16.13
CA LEU A 103 -7.90 1.21 -15.02
C LEU A 103 -8.54 -0.11 -14.57
N VAL A 104 -9.00 -0.93 -15.53
CA VAL A 104 -9.62 -2.23 -15.24
C VAL A 104 -8.59 -3.21 -14.68
N ALA A 105 -7.40 -3.31 -15.28
CA ALA A 105 -6.35 -4.23 -14.83
C ALA A 105 -5.89 -3.91 -13.40
N LEU A 106 -5.58 -2.64 -13.14
CA LEU A 106 -5.16 -2.17 -11.81
C LEU A 106 -6.29 -2.33 -10.80
N GLY A 107 -7.52 -1.95 -11.15
CA GLY A 107 -8.68 -2.06 -10.27
C GLY A 107 -9.00 -3.51 -9.87
N LEU A 108 -8.97 -4.46 -10.82
CA LEU A 108 -9.21 -5.87 -10.55
C LEU A 108 -8.11 -6.50 -9.69
N CYS A 109 -6.85 -6.22 -10.02
CA CYS A 109 -5.72 -6.67 -9.21
C CYS A 109 -5.84 -6.14 -7.77
N GLN A 110 -6.07 -4.84 -7.63
CA GLN A 110 -6.15 -4.19 -6.33
C GLN A 110 -7.37 -4.63 -5.50
N ALA A 111 -8.48 -4.98 -6.15
CA ALA A 111 -9.67 -5.53 -5.48
C ALA A 111 -9.34 -6.81 -4.69
N ALA A 112 -8.45 -7.66 -5.21
CA ALA A 112 -8.04 -8.88 -4.52
C ALA A 112 -7.33 -8.57 -3.19
N TYR A 113 -6.40 -7.60 -3.21
CA TYR A 113 -5.68 -7.15 -2.02
C TYR A 113 -6.63 -6.49 -1.00
N PHE A 114 -7.49 -5.56 -1.43
CA PHE A 114 -8.46 -4.91 -0.55
C PHE A 114 -9.46 -5.89 0.06
N SER A 115 -9.94 -6.88 -0.71
CA SER A 115 -10.86 -7.89 -0.16
C SER A 115 -10.22 -8.71 0.96
N GLU A 116 -8.91 -8.93 0.88
CA GLU A 116 -8.16 -9.69 1.84
C GLU A 116 -7.81 -8.86 3.08
N ASP A 117 -7.51 -7.57 2.90
CA ASP A 117 -7.33 -6.62 4.00
C ASP A 117 -8.59 -6.49 4.86
N ILE A 118 -9.74 -6.25 4.23
CA ILE A 118 -11.03 -6.13 4.91
C ILE A 118 -11.35 -7.44 5.65
N ARG A 119 -11.11 -8.59 5.00
CA ARG A 119 -11.30 -9.90 5.65
C ARG A 119 -10.38 -10.10 6.84
N SER A 120 -9.10 -9.74 6.71
CA SER A 120 -8.11 -9.85 7.78
C SER A 120 -8.49 -8.97 8.97
N GLY A 121 -8.90 -7.72 8.73
CA GLY A 121 -9.37 -6.81 9.77
C GLY A 121 -10.59 -7.34 10.53
N LEU A 122 -11.55 -7.95 9.84
CA LEU A 122 -12.71 -8.62 10.46
C LEU A 122 -12.31 -9.87 11.27
N ARG A 123 -11.34 -10.66 10.78
CA ARG A 123 -10.87 -11.87 11.47
C ARG A 123 -10.00 -11.60 12.69
N ALA A 124 -9.38 -10.41 12.76
CA ALA A 124 -8.57 -10.00 13.91
C ALA A 124 -9.43 -9.75 15.18
N ILE A 125 -10.75 -9.68 15.05
CA ILE A 125 -11.66 -9.45 16.18
C ILE A 125 -11.79 -10.75 17.00
N PRO A 126 -11.55 -10.72 18.33
CA PRO A 126 -11.72 -11.88 19.19
C PRO A 126 -13.16 -12.44 19.14
N ALA A 127 -13.31 -13.77 19.07
CA ALA A 127 -14.62 -14.42 19.02
C ALA A 127 -15.54 -14.06 20.21
N GLY A 128 -14.94 -13.78 21.38
CA GLY A 128 -15.65 -13.35 22.58
C GLY A 128 -16.49 -12.08 22.41
N GLN A 129 -16.15 -11.18 21.48
CA GLN A 129 -16.98 -9.99 21.18
C GLN A 129 -18.35 -10.39 20.63
N ASN A 130 -18.40 -11.41 19.79
CA ASN A 130 -19.66 -11.90 19.21
C ASN A 130 -20.45 -12.75 20.23
N GLU A 131 -19.76 -13.45 21.14
CA GLU A 131 -20.40 -14.17 22.25
C GLU A 131 -20.99 -13.21 23.29
N ALA A 132 -20.26 -12.18 23.69
CA ALA A 132 -20.74 -11.14 24.60
C ALA A 132 -21.92 -10.35 24.01
N ALA A 133 -21.87 -9.99 22.72
CA ALA A 133 -22.98 -9.33 22.04
C ALA A 133 -24.25 -10.20 22.07
N ARG A 134 -24.12 -11.51 21.84
CA ARG A 134 -25.25 -12.46 21.92
C ARG A 134 -25.75 -12.65 23.36
N ALA A 135 -24.87 -12.67 24.37
CA ALA A 135 -25.25 -12.74 25.78
C ALA A 135 -26.05 -11.50 26.24
N LEU A 136 -25.77 -10.33 25.65
CA LEU A 136 -26.55 -9.10 25.84
C LEU A 136 -27.84 -9.04 25.00
N GLY A 137 -28.23 -10.14 24.36
CA GLY A 137 -29.46 -10.25 23.55
C GLY A 137 -29.38 -9.59 22.17
N MET A 138 -28.19 -9.26 21.66
CA MET A 138 -28.05 -8.74 20.30
C MET A 138 -28.21 -9.86 19.25
N GLY A 139 -29.13 -9.65 18.30
CA GLY A 139 -29.18 -10.48 17.08
C GLY A 139 -27.98 -10.26 16.17
N TYR A 140 -27.74 -11.19 15.22
CA TYR A 140 -26.57 -11.17 14.33
C TYR A 140 -26.35 -9.84 13.61
N LEU A 141 -27.39 -9.25 13.03
CA LEU A 141 -27.30 -7.97 12.32
C LEU A 141 -26.91 -6.81 13.24
N ARG A 142 -27.42 -6.82 14.48
CA ARG A 142 -27.14 -5.78 15.47
C ARG A 142 -25.72 -5.90 16.01
N ALA A 143 -25.28 -7.11 16.33
CA ALA A 143 -23.90 -7.41 16.71
C ALA A 143 -22.92 -7.05 15.58
N MET A 144 -23.23 -7.42 14.34
CA MET A 144 -22.40 -7.10 13.17
C MET A 144 -22.28 -5.60 12.97
N ARG A 145 -23.39 -4.85 12.98
CA ARG A 145 -23.38 -3.40 12.69
C ARG A 145 -22.78 -2.56 13.81
N LEU A 146 -23.04 -2.89 15.07
CA LEU A 146 -22.68 -2.03 16.20
C LEU A 146 -21.36 -2.41 16.87
N VAL A 147 -20.95 -3.68 16.80
CA VAL A 147 -19.78 -4.19 17.52
C VAL A 147 -18.69 -4.60 16.55
N ILE A 148 -18.98 -5.56 15.66
CA ILE A 148 -17.96 -6.22 14.84
C ILE A 148 -17.47 -5.33 13.69
N LEU A 149 -18.37 -4.78 12.88
CA LEU A 149 -18.01 -4.03 11.68
C LEU A 149 -17.19 -2.76 11.98
N PRO A 150 -17.53 -1.91 12.97
CA PRO A 150 -16.73 -0.73 13.29
C PRO A 150 -15.30 -1.07 13.73
N GLN A 151 -15.12 -2.15 14.49
CA GLN A 151 -13.81 -2.63 14.91
C GLN A 151 -13.03 -3.23 13.73
N GLY A 152 -13.70 -4.02 12.90
CA GLY A 152 -13.07 -4.66 11.74
C GLY A 152 -12.58 -3.67 10.71
N ILE A 153 -13.35 -2.61 10.45
CA ILE A 153 -12.93 -1.51 9.57
C ILE A 153 -11.70 -0.81 10.13
N ARG A 154 -11.65 -0.51 11.44
CA ARG A 154 -10.47 0.10 12.09
C ARG A 154 -9.24 -0.79 11.97
N ASN A 155 -9.40 -2.10 12.11
CA ASN A 155 -8.32 -3.07 11.98
C ASN A 155 -7.83 -3.22 10.53
N ALA A 156 -8.72 -3.09 9.54
CA ALA A 156 -8.38 -3.17 8.12
C ALA A 156 -7.76 -1.88 7.58
N LEU A 157 -8.03 -0.73 8.20
CA LEU A 157 -7.65 0.58 7.69
C LEU A 157 -6.13 0.74 7.45
N PRO A 158 -5.22 0.29 8.34
CA PRO A 158 -3.79 0.41 8.11
C PRO A 158 -3.32 -0.31 6.83
N SER A 159 -3.82 -1.52 6.57
CA SER A 159 -3.41 -2.28 5.38
C SER A 159 -4.07 -1.77 4.11
N VAL A 160 -5.34 -1.35 4.16
CA VAL A 160 -6.03 -0.68 3.03
C VAL A 160 -5.31 0.60 2.63
N ILE A 161 -4.84 1.42 3.59
CA ILE A 161 -4.05 2.63 3.30
C ILE A 161 -2.73 2.23 2.63
N ASN A 162 -2.03 1.23 3.16
CA ASN A 162 -0.76 0.77 2.56
C ASN A 162 -0.95 0.31 1.11
N HIS A 163 -1.99 -0.47 0.84
CA HIS A 163 -2.31 -0.93 -0.51
C HIS A 163 -2.88 0.17 -1.41
N THR A 164 -3.49 1.21 -0.86
CA THR A 164 -3.87 2.42 -1.63
C THR A 164 -2.63 3.17 -2.10
N VAL A 165 -1.63 3.34 -1.23
CA VAL A 165 -0.34 3.94 -1.58
C VAL A 165 0.42 3.07 -2.59
N LEU A 166 0.29 1.74 -2.50
CA LEU A 166 0.84 0.82 -3.50
C LEU A 166 0.14 0.95 -4.85
N LEU A 167 -1.19 1.06 -4.88
CA LEU A 167 -1.95 1.31 -6.10
C LEU A 167 -1.47 2.58 -6.80
N PHE A 168 -1.31 3.67 -6.03
CA PHE A 168 -0.81 4.94 -6.56
C PHE A 168 0.59 4.83 -7.19
N LYS A 169 1.44 3.91 -6.72
CA LYS A 169 2.73 3.63 -7.38
C LYS A 169 2.56 2.76 -8.60
N ASN A 170 1.68 1.77 -8.52
CA ASN A 170 1.45 0.83 -9.60
C ASN A 170 0.78 1.50 -10.82
N THR A 171 0.25 2.72 -10.72
CA THR A 171 -0.19 3.48 -11.89
C THR A 171 0.95 3.77 -12.86
N SER A 172 2.20 3.90 -12.39
CA SER A 172 3.35 4.11 -13.29
C SER A 172 3.61 2.90 -14.20
N LEU A 173 3.15 1.69 -13.82
CA LEU A 173 3.22 0.52 -14.69
C LEU A 173 2.40 0.70 -15.97
N ALA A 174 1.41 1.60 -15.98
CA ALA A 174 0.59 1.90 -17.15
C ALA A 174 1.40 2.55 -18.30
N MET A 175 2.57 3.13 -18.01
CA MET A 175 3.48 3.64 -19.05
C MET A 175 3.86 2.57 -20.08
N VAL A 176 3.91 1.30 -19.67
CA VAL A 176 4.33 0.17 -20.52
C VAL A 176 3.36 -0.08 -21.68
N ILE A 177 2.10 0.31 -21.52
CA ILE A 177 1.08 0.23 -22.59
C ILE A 177 0.80 1.59 -23.22
N GLY A 178 1.60 2.62 -22.92
CA GLY A 178 1.51 3.94 -23.54
C GLY A 178 0.55 4.93 -22.87
N VAL A 179 0.11 4.68 -21.64
CA VAL A 179 -0.67 5.70 -20.90
C VAL A 179 0.25 6.88 -20.57
N ALA A 180 -0.14 8.09 -21.00
CA ALA A 180 0.60 9.33 -20.76
C ALA A 180 0.41 9.87 -19.33
N GLU A 181 0.70 9.02 -18.34
CA GLU A 181 0.73 9.40 -16.93
C GLU A 181 2.07 10.08 -16.55
N LEU A 182 2.19 10.55 -15.30
CA LEU A 182 3.35 11.33 -14.85
C LEU A 182 4.72 10.69 -15.16
N THR A 183 4.90 9.39 -14.93
CA THR A 183 6.17 8.71 -15.21
C THR A 183 6.45 8.67 -16.71
N TYR A 184 5.46 8.34 -17.54
CA TYR A 184 5.55 8.40 -19.01
C TYR A 184 5.98 9.79 -19.49
N VAL A 185 5.30 10.84 -19.03
CA VAL A 185 5.61 12.22 -19.44
C VAL A 185 7.01 12.62 -19.02
N THR A 186 7.41 12.26 -17.80
CA THR A 186 8.75 12.58 -17.28
C THR A 186 9.84 11.92 -18.13
N ARG A 187 9.62 10.66 -18.52
CA ARG A 187 10.49 9.89 -19.43
C ARG A 187 10.56 10.53 -20.82
N ASP A 188 9.44 11.02 -21.34
CA ASP A 188 9.40 11.70 -22.65
C ASP A 188 10.18 13.03 -22.62
N ILE A 189 10.02 13.83 -21.58
CA ILE A 189 10.79 15.06 -21.37
C ILE A 189 12.28 14.75 -21.25
N GLU A 190 12.65 13.72 -20.50
CA GLU A 190 14.03 13.25 -20.40
C GLU A 190 14.59 12.90 -21.78
N ASN A 191 13.87 12.12 -22.59
CA ASN A 191 14.34 11.69 -23.90
C ASN A 191 14.54 12.85 -24.88
N GLN A 192 13.74 13.91 -24.77
CA GLN A 192 13.85 15.08 -25.64
C GLN A 192 14.94 16.06 -25.17
N THR A 193 15.11 16.21 -23.86
CA THR A 193 15.96 17.26 -23.27
C THR A 193 17.31 16.75 -22.76
N PHE A 194 17.46 15.43 -22.60
CA PHE A 194 18.58 14.76 -21.95
C PHE A 194 18.87 15.26 -20.53
N ARG A 195 17.88 15.87 -19.87
CA ARG A 195 17.96 16.47 -18.53
C ARG A 195 17.27 15.59 -17.48
N THR A 196 17.81 14.39 -17.28
CA THR A 196 17.30 13.39 -16.33
C THR A 196 17.05 13.99 -14.93
N PHE A 197 18.08 14.55 -14.30
CA PHE A 197 17.96 15.04 -12.92
C PHE A 197 16.89 16.12 -12.74
N GLU A 198 16.76 17.03 -13.70
CA GLU A 198 15.79 18.13 -13.66
C GLU A 198 14.36 17.63 -13.87
N ALA A 199 14.15 16.76 -14.86
CA ALA A 199 12.84 16.17 -15.17
C ALA A 199 12.26 15.41 -13.97
N TYR A 200 13.02 14.46 -13.39
CA TYR A 200 12.56 13.68 -12.24
C TYR A 200 12.41 14.53 -10.97
N THR A 201 13.25 15.55 -10.76
CA THR A 201 13.12 16.47 -9.62
C THR A 201 11.85 17.32 -9.72
N VAL A 202 11.54 17.85 -10.91
CA VAL A 202 10.32 18.65 -11.12
C VAL A 202 9.07 17.78 -11.01
N ALA A 203 9.07 16.59 -11.60
CA ALA A 203 7.96 15.63 -11.47
C ALA A 203 7.71 15.26 -10.00
N THR A 204 8.78 14.97 -9.25
CA THR A 204 8.71 14.66 -7.81
C THR A 204 8.23 15.86 -6.98
N GLY A 205 8.68 17.08 -7.30
CA GLY A 205 8.34 18.29 -6.53
C GLY A 205 6.94 18.83 -6.80
N ARG A 206 6.42 18.68 -8.02
CA ARG A 206 5.09 19.21 -8.38
C ARG A 206 3.92 18.39 -7.83
N LEU A 207 4.05 17.07 -7.79
CA LEU A 207 2.97 16.20 -7.33
C LEU A 207 2.54 16.49 -5.87
N PRO A 208 3.46 16.60 -4.88
CA PRO A 208 3.12 17.05 -3.53
C PRO A 208 2.57 18.47 -3.51
N GLY A 209 3.14 19.40 -4.30
CA GLY A 209 2.71 20.79 -4.35
C GLY A 209 1.26 20.98 -4.81
N LEU A 210 0.80 20.17 -5.78
CA LEU A 210 -0.59 20.15 -6.25
C LEU A 210 -1.54 19.51 -5.23
N LEU A 211 -1.10 18.45 -4.53
CA LEU A 211 -1.86 17.83 -3.45
C LEU A 211 -2.02 18.77 -2.25
N PHE A 212 -0.96 19.49 -1.87
CA PHE A 212 -0.96 20.51 -0.82
C PHE A 212 -1.78 21.75 -1.18
N ALA A 213 -1.84 22.13 -2.45
CA ALA A 213 -2.71 23.23 -2.90
C ALA A 213 -4.19 22.83 -2.95
N ALA A 214 -4.50 21.53 -3.12
CA ALA A 214 -5.85 20.99 -3.03
C ALA A 214 -6.31 20.76 -1.58
N ASP A 215 -5.39 20.47 -0.66
CA ASP A 215 -5.59 20.52 0.78
C ASP A 215 -5.61 21.99 1.26
N GLY A 216 -6.70 22.70 0.97
CA GLY A 216 -6.99 23.98 1.63
C GLY A 216 -7.05 23.81 3.16
N ASP A 217 -6.53 24.82 3.88
CA ASP A 217 -6.54 24.99 5.34
C ASP A 217 -7.52 24.07 6.10
N GLY A 218 -6.99 22.98 6.66
CA GLY A 218 -7.79 22.01 7.38
C GLY A 218 -6.96 21.19 8.35
N GLY A 219 -6.65 21.76 9.51
CA GLY A 219 -5.97 21.04 10.58
C GLY A 219 -6.83 19.89 11.12
N ALA A 220 -6.32 18.65 11.09
CA ALA A 220 -6.42 17.66 12.16
C ALA A 220 -5.75 16.31 11.82
N ALA A 221 -4.88 15.88 12.75
CA ALA A 221 -4.66 14.50 13.17
C ALA A 221 -4.09 13.45 12.16
N GLY A 222 -2.77 13.50 11.95
CA GLY A 222 -1.94 12.41 11.46
C GLY A 222 -0.56 12.91 11.04
N PRO A 223 0.49 12.07 10.94
CA PRO A 223 1.67 12.47 10.16
C PRO A 223 1.18 12.76 8.74
N PRO A 224 1.57 13.89 8.13
CA PRO A 224 0.99 14.31 6.86
C PRO A 224 1.23 13.24 5.81
N LEU A 225 0.21 12.96 4.99
CA LEU A 225 0.25 11.97 3.91
C LEU A 225 1.49 12.16 3.01
N SER A 226 1.94 13.42 2.89
CA SER A 226 3.18 13.83 2.22
C SER A 226 4.44 13.11 2.69
N ALA A 227 4.61 12.82 3.98
CA ALA A 227 5.80 12.17 4.51
C ALA A 227 5.89 10.69 4.10
N ARG A 228 4.74 10.02 3.96
CA ARG A 228 4.66 8.61 3.52
C ARG A 228 4.64 8.46 2.00
N VAL A 229 4.25 9.51 1.28
CA VAL A 229 4.31 9.57 -0.19
C VAL A 229 5.75 9.85 -0.65
N CYS A 230 6.49 10.71 0.08
CA CYS A 230 7.86 11.10 -0.30
C CYS A 230 8.90 9.98 -0.14
N GLU A 231 8.72 9.08 0.83
CA GLU A 231 9.67 7.97 1.08
C GLU A 231 9.60 6.86 0.01
N VAL A 232 8.64 6.93 -0.92
CA VAL A 232 8.37 5.80 -1.81
C VAL A 232 8.29 6.13 -3.30
N ILE A 233 8.76 7.32 -3.68
CA ILE A 233 8.90 7.74 -5.08
C ILE A 233 10.22 7.22 -5.71
N CYS A 234 11.19 6.76 -4.92
CA CYS A 234 12.42 6.15 -5.44
C CYS A 234 12.36 4.62 -5.45
N MET A 235 11.88 3.99 -6.55
CA MET A 235 12.29 2.61 -6.87
C MET A 235 12.00 2.10 -8.29
N PHE A 236 11.55 2.93 -9.25
CA PHE A 236 11.12 2.38 -10.54
C PHE A 236 11.60 3.21 -11.73
N ASP A 237 12.87 3.00 -12.12
CA ASP A 237 13.36 3.30 -13.49
C ASP A 237 14.50 2.37 -13.95
N PHE A 238 14.61 1.18 -13.36
CA PHE A 238 15.73 0.27 -13.64
C PHE A 238 15.56 -0.54 -14.95
N PHE A 239 14.35 -0.96 -15.30
CA PHE A 239 14.12 -1.88 -16.42
C PHE A 239 14.01 -1.21 -17.80
N THR A 240 13.62 0.06 -17.85
CA THR A 240 13.49 0.84 -19.09
C THR A 240 14.85 1.31 -19.60
N ILE A 241 15.80 1.57 -18.70
CA ILE A 241 17.22 1.84 -19.04
C ILE A 241 17.90 0.58 -19.61
N LEU A 242 17.49 -0.61 -19.16
CA LEU A 242 18.04 -1.92 -19.55
C LEU A 242 17.74 -2.28 -21.02
N HIS A 243 16.59 -1.87 -21.55
CA HIS A 243 16.13 -2.27 -22.87
C HIS A 243 16.73 -1.41 -24.00
N ASP A 244 16.83 -0.09 -23.79
CA ASP A 244 17.29 0.83 -24.85
C ASP A 244 18.82 0.93 -24.96
N ASN A 245 19.56 0.56 -23.89
CA ASN A 245 21.04 0.62 -23.83
C ASN A 245 21.71 -0.76 -23.71
N GLY A 246 20.99 -1.85 -24.02
CA GLY A 246 21.43 -3.22 -23.78
C GLY A 246 22.78 -3.63 -24.40
N LEU A 247 23.18 -3.00 -25.51
CA LEU A 247 24.49 -3.23 -26.16
C LEU A 247 25.66 -2.46 -25.52
N LEU A 248 25.40 -1.29 -24.91
CA LEU A 248 26.38 -0.51 -24.14
C LEU A 248 26.68 -1.13 -22.76
N LEU A 249 25.78 -1.98 -22.27
CA LEU A 249 25.84 -2.62 -20.95
C LEU A 249 26.72 -3.89 -20.92
N LEU A 250 26.97 -4.51 -22.09
CA LEU A 250 27.63 -5.82 -22.22
C LEU A 250 29.12 -5.75 -22.62
N MET A 251 29.59 -4.69 -23.30
CA MET A 251 31.01 -4.48 -23.60
C MET A 251 31.46 -3.06 -23.25
N GLY A 252 32.10 -2.88 -22.09
CA GLY A 252 33.03 -1.77 -21.92
C GLY A 252 34.29 -2.02 -22.76
N GLN A 253 34.89 -0.96 -23.34
CA GLN A 253 36.15 -1.03 -24.10
C GLN A 253 37.36 -1.32 -23.18
N TYR A 254 37.41 -2.48 -22.54
CA TYR A 254 38.59 -2.93 -21.81
C TYR A 254 39.67 -3.35 -22.83
N PRO A 255 40.93 -2.86 -22.75
CA PRO A 255 41.61 -2.38 -21.53
C PRO A 255 41.66 -0.86 -21.31
N ASP A 256 41.28 -0.02 -22.29
CA ASP A 256 41.57 1.43 -22.26
C ASP A 256 40.34 2.33 -21.98
N GLY A 257 39.20 1.76 -21.55
CA GLY A 257 37.95 2.47 -21.27
C GLY A 257 37.30 2.14 -19.91
N PRO A 258 36.31 2.95 -19.45
CA PRO A 258 35.67 2.79 -18.14
C PRO A 258 34.91 1.46 -17.98
N LEU A 259 34.96 0.91 -16.76
CA LEU A 259 34.38 -0.39 -16.39
C LEU A 259 32.85 -0.44 -16.62
N GLY A 260 32.36 -1.58 -17.11
CA GLY A 260 30.95 -1.76 -17.50
C GLY A 260 29.94 -1.81 -16.34
N GLY A 261 28.67 -1.55 -16.66
CA GLY A 261 27.58 -1.36 -15.69
C GLY A 261 27.26 -2.57 -14.81
N VAL A 262 27.42 -3.81 -15.29
CA VAL A 262 27.21 -5.03 -14.47
C VAL A 262 28.23 -5.10 -13.33
N LEU A 263 29.49 -4.76 -13.60
CA LEU A 263 30.54 -4.76 -12.58
C LEU A 263 30.30 -3.65 -11.54
N CYS A 264 29.89 -2.46 -11.99
CA CYS A 264 29.48 -1.39 -11.08
C CYS A 264 28.27 -1.78 -10.22
N THR A 265 27.29 -2.52 -10.77
CA THR A 265 26.10 -2.96 -10.03
C THR A 265 26.43 -4.01 -8.97
N LEU A 266 27.34 -4.94 -9.29
CA LEU A 266 27.85 -5.90 -8.31
C LEU A 266 28.65 -5.19 -7.21
N LEU A 267 29.49 -4.22 -7.57
CA LEU A 267 30.24 -3.42 -6.60
C LEU A 267 29.32 -2.61 -5.69
N VAL A 268 28.31 -1.93 -6.24
CA VAL A 268 27.36 -1.14 -5.45
C VAL A 268 26.49 -2.04 -4.56
N SER A 269 26.04 -3.19 -5.05
CA SER A 269 25.28 -4.15 -4.24
C SER A 269 26.13 -4.72 -3.10
N LEU A 270 27.39 -5.05 -3.38
CA LEU A 270 28.33 -5.54 -2.39
C LEU A 270 28.64 -4.46 -1.33
N LEU A 271 28.88 -3.22 -1.76
CA LEU A 271 29.09 -2.07 -0.87
C LEU A 271 27.85 -1.76 -0.03
N ALA A 272 26.65 -1.80 -0.62
CA ALA A 272 25.40 -1.58 0.10
C ALA A 272 25.20 -2.62 1.22
N VAL A 273 25.46 -3.90 0.94
CA VAL A 273 25.41 -4.96 1.98
C VAL A 273 26.50 -4.73 3.03
N LEU A 274 27.72 -4.38 2.60
CA LEU A 274 28.85 -4.10 3.49
C LEU A 274 28.59 -2.94 4.45
N PHE A 275 27.84 -1.92 4.03
CA PHE A 275 27.53 -0.75 4.87
C PHE A 275 26.21 -0.89 5.63
N ALA A 276 25.15 -1.41 5.01
CA ALA A 276 23.83 -1.51 5.63
C ALA A 276 23.79 -2.56 6.76
N PHE A 277 24.50 -3.68 6.60
CA PHE A 277 24.50 -4.74 7.61
C PHE A 277 25.16 -4.31 8.93
N PRO A 278 26.37 -3.72 8.95
CA PRO A 278 26.96 -3.23 10.20
C PRO A 278 26.17 -2.10 10.84
N VAL A 279 25.65 -1.16 10.05
CA VAL A 279 24.83 -0.05 10.57
C VAL A 279 23.54 -0.56 11.20
N GLY A 280 22.87 -1.52 10.56
CA GLY A 280 21.67 -2.17 11.11
C GLY A 280 21.94 -2.93 12.40
N VAL A 281 23.05 -3.69 12.46
CA VAL A 281 23.48 -4.41 13.67
C VAL A 281 23.86 -3.44 14.79
N LEU A 282 24.61 -2.37 14.49
CA LEU A 282 24.99 -1.34 15.46
C LEU A 282 23.78 -0.60 16.02
N LEU A 283 22.79 -0.28 15.19
CA LEU A 283 21.53 0.33 15.64
C LEU A 283 20.72 -0.63 16.51
N CYS A 284 20.69 -1.92 16.17
CA CYS A 284 20.03 -2.95 16.98
C CYS A 284 20.71 -3.12 18.35
N LEU A 285 22.04 -3.20 18.38
CA LEU A 285 22.82 -3.30 19.61
C LEU A 285 22.75 -2.01 20.45
N ALA A 286 22.75 -0.85 19.80
CA ALA A 286 22.53 0.44 20.46
C ALA A 286 21.17 0.48 21.16
N ARG A 287 20.13 -0.11 20.56
CA ARG A 287 18.79 -0.24 21.17
C ARG A 287 18.75 -1.20 22.36
N LEU A 288 19.52 -2.29 22.32
CA LEU A 288 19.60 -3.28 23.42
C LEU A 288 20.59 -2.88 24.53
N SER A 289 21.38 -1.83 24.32
CA SER A 289 22.44 -1.43 25.23
C SER A 289 21.88 -0.83 26.54
N PRO A 290 22.35 -1.28 27.72
CA PRO A 290 21.92 -0.76 29.01
C PRO A 290 22.41 0.67 29.28
N TRP A 291 23.31 1.20 28.45
CA TRP A 291 23.88 2.53 28.61
C TRP A 291 23.03 3.59 27.92
N ARG A 292 22.42 4.46 28.72
CA ARG A 292 21.40 5.45 28.30
C ARG A 292 21.84 6.41 27.18
N TRP A 293 23.13 6.66 27.01
CA TRP A 293 23.66 7.54 25.98
C TRP A 293 23.76 6.86 24.60
N LEU A 294 23.86 5.53 24.56
CA LEU A 294 23.96 4.76 23.32
C LEU A 294 22.58 4.41 22.74
N SER A 295 21.57 4.19 23.59
CA SER A 295 20.19 3.90 23.18
C SER A 295 19.34 5.14 22.86
N TRP A 296 19.81 6.33 23.26
CA TRP A 296 19.12 7.60 23.05
C TRP A 296 18.75 7.89 21.58
N PRO A 297 19.65 7.77 20.58
CA PRO A 297 19.27 8.00 19.18
C PRO A 297 18.30 6.94 18.62
N GLY A 298 18.40 5.69 19.08
CA GLY A 298 17.51 4.60 18.69
C GLY A 298 16.08 4.78 19.19
N ASN A 299 15.92 5.40 20.36
CA ASN A 299 14.64 5.71 21.00
C ASN A 299 14.03 7.04 20.52
N LEU A 300 14.84 7.98 19.99
CA LEU A 300 14.37 9.24 19.41
C LEU A 300 13.57 9.03 18.11
N LEU A 301 13.89 7.98 17.35
CA LEU A 301 13.12 7.52 16.18
C LEU A 301 11.77 6.90 16.56
N ASP A 302 11.53 6.59 17.84
CA ASP A 302 10.30 5.97 18.35
C ASP A 302 9.40 6.96 19.11
N LEU A 303 9.18 8.14 18.51
CA LEU A 303 8.14 9.09 18.96
C LEU A 303 6.71 8.54 18.78
N SER A 304 6.57 7.34 18.21
CA SER A 304 5.33 6.55 18.16
C SER A 304 5.07 5.78 19.46
N ALA A 305 6.08 5.17 20.09
CA ALA A 305 5.91 4.40 21.32
C ALA A 305 5.64 5.27 22.56
N ALA A 306 6.07 6.54 22.57
CA ALA A 306 5.73 7.47 23.64
C ALA A 306 4.22 7.79 23.74
N ARG A 307 3.44 7.43 22.71
CA ARG A 307 2.00 7.71 22.64
C ARG A 307 1.11 6.54 23.07
N TYR A 308 1.68 5.36 23.24
CA TYR A 308 1.04 4.19 23.85
C TYR A 308 2.08 3.45 24.71
N PRO A 309 2.15 3.72 26.02
CA PRO A 309 2.85 2.80 26.90
C PRO A 309 2.19 1.44 26.75
N ALA A 310 2.95 0.45 26.27
CA ALA A 310 2.62 -0.95 26.41
C ALA A 310 2.70 -1.29 27.91
N ASP A 311 1.71 -0.84 28.66
CA ASP A 311 1.50 -1.28 30.02
C ASP A 311 0.60 -2.52 29.95
N ASP A 312 1.23 -3.69 29.92
CA ASP A 312 0.58 -4.98 30.12
C ASP A 312 -0.17 -5.04 31.47
N GLY A 313 0.04 -4.07 32.36
CA GLY A 313 -0.73 -3.85 33.59
C GLY A 313 -1.90 -2.87 33.44
N GLY A 314 -1.96 -1.97 32.46
CA GLY A 314 -2.89 -0.83 32.47
C GLY A 314 -4.35 -1.21 32.24
N VAL A 315 -4.61 -2.16 31.31
CA VAL A 315 -5.97 -2.68 31.07
C VAL A 315 -6.40 -3.59 32.21
N LEU A 316 -5.48 -4.39 32.76
CA LEU A 316 -5.73 -5.26 33.89
C LEU A 316 -6.01 -4.45 35.17
N ASP A 317 -5.25 -3.39 35.44
CA ASP A 317 -5.41 -2.51 36.59
C ASP A 317 -6.67 -1.65 36.47
N LEU A 318 -7.03 -1.22 35.23
CA LEU A 318 -8.32 -0.57 34.96
C LEU A 318 -9.51 -1.55 35.15
N PHE A 319 -9.37 -2.81 34.72
CA PHE A 319 -10.37 -3.85 34.96
C PHE A 319 -10.48 -4.22 36.44
N LEU A 320 -9.37 -4.34 37.15
CA LEU A 320 -9.33 -4.67 38.58
C LEU A 320 -9.88 -3.53 39.43
N ARG A 321 -9.60 -2.27 39.08
CA ARG A 321 -10.22 -1.09 39.73
C ARG A 321 -11.71 -0.99 39.43
N ALA A 322 -12.13 -1.23 38.19
CA ALA A 322 -13.55 -1.28 37.82
C ALA A 322 -14.30 -2.45 38.48
N ALA A 323 -13.63 -3.58 38.71
CA ALA A 323 -14.18 -4.74 39.41
C ALA A 323 -14.20 -4.56 40.95
N ALA A 324 -13.34 -3.71 41.50
CA ALA A 324 -13.33 -3.39 42.93
C ALA A 324 -14.56 -2.58 43.35
N ASP A 325 -15.09 -1.73 42.46
CA ASP A 325 -16.28 -0.89 42.67
C ASP A 325 -17.61 -1.64 42.48
N TRP A 326 -17.60 -2.93 42.12
CA TRP A 326 -18.82 -3.69 41.94
C TRP A 326 -19.53 -4.00 43.28
N PRO A 327 -20.85 -3.78 43.36
CA PRO A 327 -21.66 -4.22 44.50
C PRO A 327 -21.46 -5.71 44.76
N GLN A 328 -21.36 -6.08 46.05
CA GLN A 328 -20.91 -7.41 46.51
C GLN A 328 -21.72 -8.59 45.92
N HIS A 329 -22.98 -8.37 45.53
CA HIS A 329 -23.83 -9.38 44.90
C HIS A 329 -23.44 -9.71 43.44
N GLN A 330 -22.87 -8.77 42.68
CA GLN A 330 -22.43 -9.01 41.30
C GLN A 330 -21.08 -9.72 41.22
N ARG A 331 -20.18 -9.48 42.19
CA ARG A 331 -18.89 -10.20 42.30
C ARG A 331 -19.08 -11.72 42.44
N LEU A 332 -20.04 -12.15 43.24
CA LEU A 332 -20.30 -13.58 43.48
C LEU A 332 -20.86 -14.30 42.24
N GLN A 333 -21.68 -13.63 41.41
CA GLN A 333 -22.21 -14.20 40.17
C GLN A 333 -21.11 -14.40 39.11
N HIS A 334 -20.17 -13.44 38.98
CA HIS A 334 -19.07 -13.56 38.03
C HIS A 334 -18.04 -14.62 38.42
N HIS A 335 -17.74 -14.78 39.72
CA HIS A 335 -16.86 -15.86 40.18
C HIS A 335 -17.45 -17.25 39.94
N ALA A 336 -18.78 -17.42 40.04
CA ALA A 336 -19.45 -18.67 39.73
C ALA A 336 -19.33 -19.03 38.22
N VAL A 337 -19.55 -18.06 37.34
CA VAL A 337 -19.45 -18.25 35.87
C VAL A 337 -18.00 -18.56 35.45
N TYR A 338 -17.01 -17.89 36.03
CA TYR A 338 -15.59 -18.14 35.73
C TYR A 338 -15.11 -19.49 36.28
N ALA A 339 -15.61 -19.89 37.45
CA ALA A 339 -15.30 -21.20 38.04
C ALA A 339 -15.90 -22.34 37.23
N ASP A 340 -17.12 -22.19 36.69
CA ASP A 340 -17.71 -23.18 35.80
C ASP A 340 -16.98 -23.24 34.44
N TYR A 341 -16.58 -22.10 33.87
CA TYR A 341 -15.80 -22.07 32.64
C TYR A 341 -14.43 -22.76 32.77
N LEU A 342 -13.71 -22.51 33.87
CA LEU A 342 -12.44 -23.17 34.17
C LEU A 342 -12.61 -24.66 34.44
N ARG A 343 -13.70 -25.06 35.12
CA ARG A 343 -13.99 -26.47 35.40
C ARG A 343 -14.31 -27.25 34.12
N GLU A 344 -14.90 -26.62 33.11
CA GLU A 344 -15.26 -27.26 31.85
C GLU A 344 -14.08 -27.39 30.86
N HIS A 345 -13.07 -26.52 30.97
CA HIS A 345 -11.92 -26.47 30.05
C HIS A 345 -10.60 -27.07 30.60
N LEU A 346 -10.43 -27.20 31.93
CA LEU A 346 -9.25 -27.83 32.52
C LEU A 346 -9.40 -29.35 32.73
N TYR A 347 -10.59 -29.91 32.52
CA TYR A 347 -10.88 -31.35 32.67
C TYR A 347 -11.21 -32.08 31.36
N ARG A 348 -10.91 -31.46 30.20
CA ARG A 348 -10.79 -32.14 28.90
C ARG A 348 -9.36 -32.04 28.43
#